data_AF-A0A150Q6M5-F1
#
_entry.id   AF-A0A150Q6M5-F1
#
_cell.length_a   1.000
_cell.length_b   1.000
_cell.length_c   1.000
_cell.angle_alpha   90.00
_cell.angle_beta   90.00
_cell.angle_gamma   90.00
#
_symmetry.space_group_name_H-M   'P 1'
#
loop_
_entity.id
_entity.type
_entity.pdbx_description
1 polymer ?
#
loop_
_entity_poly.entity_id
_entity_poly.type
_entity_poly.pdbx_seq_one_letter_code
_entity_poly.pdbx_strand_id
1 'polypeptide(L)'
;MIGQPATATATATLAIPLDGLTITAPQPEMLSQKNVESVTGIPARVFLDTIRAPGFPLLITKLGKLRVVQRESFVAYLRALASEPASRRTAEADENTRVAAVLASAGLEPVPQPPTGRASARHADARRARLALK
;
A
#
# COMPACT_ATOMS: atom_id res chain seq x y z
N MET A 1 48.91 4.72 44.82
CA MET A 1 48.48 3.76 43.78
C MET A 1 47.19 3.11 44.25
N ILE A 2 46.05 3.50 43.69
CA ILE A 2 44.73 2.98 44.09
C ILE A 2 44.37 1.93 43.04
N GLY A 3 44.31 0.66 43.44
CA GLY A 3 43.98 -0.45 42.54
C GLY A 3 42.53 -0.39 42.09
N GLN A 4 42.29 -0.41 40.78
CA GLN A 4 40.95 -0.57 40.22
C GLN A 4 40.38 -1.94 40.64
N PRO A 5 39.13 -2.02 41.10
CA PRO A 5 38.51 -3.30 41.37
C PRO A 5 38.32 -4.06 40.05
N ALA A 6 38.87 -5.27 39.98
CA ALA A 6 38.68 -6.15 38.84
C ALA A 6 37.20 -6.54 38.72
N THR A 7 36.56 -6.16 37.63
CA THR A 7 35.18 -6.56 37.33
C THR A 7 35.16 -8.06 37.07
N ALA A 8 34.72 -8.85 38.05
CA ALA A 8 34.57 -10.30 37.91
C ALA A 8 33.29 -10.60 37.11
N THR A 9 33.43 -11.10 35.89
CA THR A 9 32.30 -11.58 35.08
C THR A 9 31.83 -12.92 35.62
N ALA A 10 30.62 -12.97 36.18
CA ALA A 10 29.97 -14.21 36.60
C ALA A 10 29.06 -14.74 35.49
N THR A 11 29.23 -16.00 35.11
CA THR A 11 28.42 -16.67 34.09
C THR A 11 27.36 -17.53 34.78
N ALA A 12 26.09 -17.39 34.39
CA ALA A 12 24.98 -18.21 34.87
C ALA A 12 24.14 -18.73 33.69
N THR A 13 23.63 -19.95 33.81
CA THR A 13 22.76 -20.57 32.80
C THR A 13 21.30 -20.30 33.15
N LEU A 14 20.55 -19.70 32.23
CA LEU A 14 19.11 -19.49 32.34
C LEU A 14 18.37 -20.36 31.33
N ALA A 15 17.38 -21.12 31.77
CA ALA A 15 16.49 -21.87 30.87
C ALA A 15 15.40 -20.94 30.33
N ILE A 16 15.39 -20.69 29.01
CA ILE A 16 14.33 -19.94 28.34
C ILE A 16 13.37 -20.94 27.69
N PRO A 17 12.09 -21.00 28.10
CA PRO A 17 11.10 -21.86 27.45
C PRO A 17 10.94 -21.48 25.98
N LEU A 18 10.78 -22.48 25.11
CA LEU A 18 10.62 -22.25 23.67
C LEU A 18 9.41 -21.36 23.35
N ASP A 19 8.32 -21.54 24.09
CA ASP A 19 7.08 -20.74 23.95
C ASP A 19 7.26 -19.28 24.43
N GLY A 20 8.36 -18.99 25.15
CA GLY A 20 8.75 -17.65 25.56
C GLY A 20 9.56 -16.89 24.51
N LEU A 21 9.95 -17.53 23.39
CA LEU A 21 10.73 -16.92 22.33
C LEU A 21 9.84 -16.49 21.17
N THR A 22 9.62 -15.17 21.03
CA THR A 22 8.96 -14.62 19.84
C THR A 22 10.00 -14.35 18.76
N ILE A 23 10.14 -15.24 17.79
CA ILE A 23 11.04 -15.03 16.63
C ILE A 23 10.27 -14.26 15.56
N THR A 24 10.59 -12.97 15.41
CA THR A 24 10.06 -12.15 14.31
C THR A 24 11.07 -12.10 13.19
N ALA A 25 10.73 -12.67 12.03
CA ALA A 25 11.57 -12.56 10.85
C ALA A 25 11.64 -11.09 10.37
N PRO A 26 12.79 -10.62 9.87
CA PRO A 26 12.88 -9.30 9.27
C PRO A 26 11.93 -9.21 8.06
N GLN A 27 11.42 -8.01 7.81
CA GLN A 27 10.58 -7.78 6.64
C GLN A 27 11.35 -8.06 5.34
N PRO A 28 10.69 -8.62 4.31
CA PRO A 28 11.35 -8.91 3.05
C PRO A 28 11.78 -7.61 2.33
N GLU A 29 12.97 -7.63 1.75
CA GLU A 29 13.48 -6.49 0.96
C GLU A 29 12.77 -6.34 -0.39
N MET A 30 12.29 -7.46 -0.94
CA MET A 30 11.62 -7.53 -2.24
C MET A 30 10.14 -7.85 -2.09
N LEU A 31 9.31 -7.09 -2.79
CA LEU A 31 7.89 -7.34 -2.91
C LEU A 31 7.59 -8.14 -4.18
N SER A 32 6.70 -9.09 -4.04
CA SER A 32 6.18 -9.97 -5.07
C SER A 32 4.67 -10.10 -4.89
N GLN A 33 4.00 -10.70 -5.87
CA GLN A 33 2.58 -11.02 -5.75
C GLN A 33 2.25 -11.82 -4.47
N LYS A 34 3.17 -12.65 -3.95
CA LYS A 34 2.93 -13.52 -2.80
C LYS A 34 2.96 -12.79 -1.45
N ASN A 35 3.81 -11.78 -1.30
CA ASN A 35 4.06 -11.14 0.00
C ASN A 35 3.61 -9.67 0.05
N VAL A 36 3.23 -9.05 -1.06
CA VAL A 36 2.86 -7.63 -1.09
C VAL A 36 1.71 -7.30 -0.14
N GLU A 37 0.72 -8.17 -0.04
CA GLU A 37 -0.46 -7.93 0.78
C GLU A 37 -0.14 -7.99 2.28
N SER A 38 0.66 -8.97 2.72
CA SER A 38 1.06 -9.04 4.13
C SER A 38 2.00 -7.91 4.55
N VAL A 39 2.77 -7.34 3.61
CA VAL A 39 3.75 -6.27 3.91
C VAL A 39 3.13 -4.88 3.79
N THR A 40 2.23 -4.65 2.83
CA THR A 40 1.72 -3.32 2.49
C THR A 40 0.22 -3.16 2.70
N GLY A 41 -0.51 -4.25 2.91
CA GLY A 41 -1.98 -4.28 2.91
C GLY A 41 -2.62 -4.15 1.53
N ILE A 42 -1.82 -4.00 0.45
CA ILE A 42 -2.35 -3.87 -0.90
C ILE A 42 -2.65 -5.25 -1.49
N PRO A 43 -3.87 -5.49 -2.03
CA PRO A 43 -4.20 -6.75 -2.66
C PRO A 43 -3.25 -7.07 -3.82
N ALA A 44 -2.84 -8.33 -3.91
CA ALA A 44 -1.88 -8.80 -4.92
C ALA A 44 -2.29 -8.46 -6.36
N ARG A 45 -3.60 -8.42 -6.65
CA ARG A 45 -4.12 -8.04 -7.96
C ARG A 45 -3.85 -6.57 -8.29
N VAL A 46 -4.13 -5.67 -7.34
CA VAL A 46 -3.91 -4.23 -7.49
C VAL A 46 -2.42 -3.96 -7.69
N PHE A 47 -1.56 -4.64 -6.93
CA PHE A 47 -0.11 -4.59 -7.14
C PHE A 47 0.27 -4.96 -8.57
N LEU A 48 -0.20 -6.11 -9.08
CA LEU A 48 0.13 -6.55 -10.43
C LEU A 48 -0.37 -5.59 -11.51
N ASP A 49 -1.59 -5.09 -11.38
CA ASP A 49 -2.17 -4.15 -12.34
C ASP A 49 -1.40 -2.82 -12.32
N THR A 50 -0.98 -2.35 -11.13
CA THR A 50 -0.17 -1.14 -10.95
C THR A 50 1.19 -1.27 -11.63
N ILE A 51 1.95 -2.33 -11.34
CA ILE A 51 3.30 -2.50 -11.91
C ILE A 51 3.27 -2.88 -13.41
N ARG A 52 2.09 -3.24 -13.95
CA ARG A 52 1.91 -3.49 -15.39
C ARG A 52 1.42 -2.25 -16.13
N ALA A 53 1.00 -1.21 -15.41
CA ALA A 53 0.53 0.01 -16.03
C ALA A 53 1.64 0.63 -16.90
N PRO A 54 1.30 1.13 -18.10
CA PRO A 54 2.26 1.85 -18.92
C PRO A 54 2.76 3.08 -18.15
N GLY A 55 4.07 3.34 -18.22
CA GLY A 55 4.69 4.46 -17.52
C GLY A 55 4.88 4.26 -16.02
N PHE A 56 4.70 3.04 -15.49
CA PHE A 56 5.04 2.75 -14.09
C PHE A 56 6.52 3.11 -13.81
N PRO A 57 6.80 3.94 -12.78
CA PRO A 57 8.09 4.63 -12.68
C PRO A 57 9.20 3.80 -12.01
N LEU A 58 8.85 2.71 -11.32
CA LEU A 58 9.85 1.92 -10.59
C LEU A 58 10.39 0.76 -11.42
N LEU A 59 11.65 0.41 -11.17
CA LEU A 59 12.29 -0.76 -11.77
C LEU A 59 11.59 -2.05 -11.32
N ILE A 60 11.29 -2.92 -12.28
CA ILE A 60 10.70 -4.24 -12.04
C ILE A 60 11.70 -5.30 -12.49
N THR A 61 12.19 -6.09 -11.54
CA THR A 61 13.00 -7.26 -11.86
C THR A 61 12.09 -8.42 -12.23
N LYS A 62 12.36 -9.06 -13.37
CA LYS A 62 11.62 -10.23 -13.86
C LYS A 62 12.46 -11.49 -13.70
N LEU A 63 11.89 -12.51 -13.07
CA LEU A 63 12.45 -13.86 -13.00
C LEU A 63 11.41 -14.84 -13.58
N GLY A 64 11.53 -15.11 -14.88
CA GLY A 64 10.49 -15.82 -15.64
C GLY A 64 9.16 -15.07 -15.60
N LYS A 65 8.13 -15.68 -14.98
CA LYS A 65 6.81 -15.06 -14.77
C LYS A 65 6.74 -14.20 -13.50
N LEU A 66 7.68 -14.37 -12.59
CA LEU A 66 7.73 -13.63 -11.33
C LEU A 66 8.18 -12.19 -11.58
N ARG A 67 7.47 -11.25 -10.96
CA ARG A 67 7.80 -9.83 -10.96
C ARG A 67 8.05 -9.40 -9.53
N VAL A 68 9.18 -8.76 -9.31
CA VAL A 68 9.55 -8.24 -8.00
C VAL A 68 9.98 -6.78 -8.08
N VAL A 69 9.69 -6.05 -7.02
CA VAL A 69 10.03 -4.62 -6.86
C VAL A 69 10.65 -4.44 -5.48
N GLN A 70 11.61 -3.53 -5.36
CA GLN A 70 12.19 -3.19 -4.06
C GLN A 70 11.12 -2.58 -3.14
N ARG A 71 11.00 -3.13 -1.92
CA ARG A 71 9.96 -2.74 -0.95
C ARG A 71 9.97 -1.26 -0.66
N GLU A 72 11.14 -0.70 -0.36
CA GLU A 72 11.27 0.70 0.06
C GLU A 72 10.83 1.66 -1.03
N SER A 73 11.27 1.44 -2.27
CA SER A 73 10.88 2.23 -3.44
C SER A 73 9.39 2.14 -3.71
N PHE A 74 8.79 0.95 -3.58
CA PHE A 74 7.36 0.77 -3.75
C PHE A 74 6.55 1.47 -2.65
N VAL A 75 6.97 1.38 -1.39
CA VAL A 75 6.33 2.09 -0.27
C VAL A 75 6.46 3.61 -0.43
N ALA A 76 7.61 4.11 -0.85
CA ALA A 76 7.81 5.53 -1.13
C ALA A 76 6.88 6.02 -2.24
N TYR A 77 6.75 5.25 -3.33
CA TYR A 77 5.80 5.52 -4.40
C TYR A 77 4.34 5.59 -3.90
N LEU A 78 3.91 4.65 -3.07
CA LEU A 78 2.56 4.67 -2.49
C LEU A 78 2.33 5.88 -1.60
N ARG A 79 3.33 6.28 -0.80
CA ARG A 79 3.26 7.48 0.03
C ARG A 79 3.17 8.74 -0.82
N ALA A 80 3.92 8.81 -1.92
CA ALA A 80 3.84 9.91 -2.88
C ALA A 80 2.44 9.99 -3.51
N LEU A 81 1.90 8.86 -4.00
CA LEU A 81 0.53 8.80 -4.52
C LEU A 81 -0.52 9.24 -3.50
N ALA A 82 -0.35 8.87 -2.23
CA ALA A 82 -1.25 9.28 -1.16
C ALA A 82 -1.11 10.77 -0.79
N SER A 83 0.03 11.39 -1.11
CA SER A 83 0.31 12.82 -0.87
C SER A 83 -0.08 13.71 -2.05
N GLU A 84 -0.16 13.15 -3.25
CA GLU A 84 -0.62 13.83 -4.47
C GLU A 84 -2.13 14.17 -4.62
N PRO A 85 -3.12 13.65 -3.84
CA PRO A 85 -4.52 13.93 -4.14
C PRO A 85 -4.89 15.41 -3.96
N ALA A 86 -4.12 16.19 -3.19
CA ALA A 86 -4.28 17.64 -3.10
C ALA A 86 -3.82 18.36 -4.39
N SER A 87 -2.70 17.92 -4.96
CA SER A 87 -2.13 18.51 -6.18
C SER A 87 -2.96 18.15 -7.41
N ARG A 88 -3.38 16.88 -7.53
CA ARG A 88 -4.18 16.38 -8.66
C ARG A 88 -5.57 17.01 -8.74
N ARG A 89 -6.26 17.21 -7.61
CA ARG A 89 -7.55 17.92 -7.58
C ARG A 89 -7.43 19.37 -8.04
N THR A 90 -6.32 20.02 -7.70
CA THR A 90 -6.05 21.41 -8.09
C THR A 90 -5.77 21.50 -9.59
N ALA A 91 -4.92 20.61 -10.12
CA ALA A 91 -4.62 20.53 -11.54
C ALA A 91 -5.85 20.13 -12.39
N GLU A 92 -6.66 19.19 -11.93
CA GLU A 92 -7.90 18.79 -12.60
C GLU A 92 -8.94 19.93 -12.58
N ALA A 93 -9.01 20.73 -11.51
CA ALA A 93 -9.85 21.91 -11.46
C ALA A 93 -9.39 23.02 -12.42
N ASP A 94 -8.08 23.27 -12.51
CA ASP A 94 -7.51 24.24 -13.45
C ASP A 94 -7.75 23.82 -14.91
N GLU A 95 -7.58 22.54 -15.22
CA GLU A 95 -7.82 22.01 -16.57
C GLU A 95 -9.31 22.08 -16.94
N ASN A 96 -10.21 21.70 -16.02
CA ASN A 96 -11.65 21.84 -16.24
C ASN A 96 -12.06 23.30 -16.46
N THR A 97 -11.40 24.25 -15.77
CA THR A 97 -11.62 25.68 -15.96
C THR A 97 -11.19 26.13 -17.36
N ARG A 98 -10.05 25.62 -17.87
CA ARG A 98 -9.61 25.90 -19.25
C ARG A 98 -10.55 25.31 -20.28
N VAL A 99 -10.99 24.07 -20.10
CA VAL A 99 -11.96 23.43 -20.98
C VAL A 99 -13.29 24.19 -20.99
N ALA A 100 -13.77 24.63 -19.83
CA ALA A 100 -14.98 25.46 -19.73
C ALA A 100 -14.83 26.78 -20.50
N ALA A 101 -13.68 27.44 -20.43
CA ALA A 101 -13.41 28.67 -21.19
C ALA A 101 -13.40 28.43 -22.71
N VAL A 102 -12.90 27.28 -23.17
CA VAL A 102 -12.93 26.89 -24.59
C VAL A 102 -14.35 26.57 -25.06
N LEU A 103 -15.14 25.89 -24.22
CA LEU A 103 -16.55 25.61 -24.54
C LEU A 103 -17.36 26.91 -24.62
N ALA A 104 -17.16 27.82 -23.66
CA ALA A 104 -17.82 29.12 -23.64
C ALA A 104 -17.46 29.98 -24.88
N SER A 105 -16.21 29.96 -25.34
CA SER A 105 -15.81 30.68 -26.55
C SER A 105 -16.41 30.09 -27.83
N ALA A 106 -16.78 28.81 -27.80
CA ALA A 106 -17.55 28.13 -28.85
C ALA A 106 -19.08 28.31 -28.71
N GLY A 107 -19.57 29.02 -27.69
CA GLY A 107 -21.00 29.19 -27.40
C GLY A 107 -21.68 27.94 -26.83
N LEU A 108 -20.90 27.02 -26.25
CA LEU A 108 -21.36 25.76 -25.68
C LEU A 108 -21.27 25.81 -24.14
N GLU A 109 -22.31 25.29 -23.47
CA GLU A 109 -22.32 25.18 -22.01
C GLU A 109 -21.85 23.79 -21.54
N PRO A 110 -21.02 23.71 -20.49
CA PRO A 110 -20.62 22.43 -19.89
C PRO A 110 -21.84 21.70 -19.31
N VAL A 111 -22.07 20.45 -19.72
CA VAL A 111 -23.11 19.61 -19.14
C VAL A 111 -22.64 19.10 -17.77
N PRO A 112 -23.42 19.29 -16.68
CA PRO A 112 -23.09 18.73 -15.38
C PRO A 112 -23.05 17.20 -15.48
N GLN A 113 -21.88 16.61 -15.31
CA GLN A 113 -21.78 15.16 -15.16
C GLN A 113 -22.04 14.79 -13.70
N PRO A 114 -22.93 13.81 -13.42
CA PRO A 114 -23.07 13.29 -12.07
C PRO A 114 -21.71 12.73 -11.63
N PRO A 115 -21.31 12.91 -10.35
CA PRO A 115 -20.05 12.40 -9.88
C PRO A 115 -20.03 10.88 -10.09
N THR A 116 -19.12 10.41 -10.93
CA THR A 116 -18.75 8.99 -11.03
C THR A 116 -17.93 8.62 -9.79
N GLY A 117 -18.58 8.73 -8.63
CA GLY A 117 -18.11 8.12 -7.41
C GLY A 117 -18.03 6.62 -7.68
N ARG A 118 -16.81 6.09 -7.67
CA ARG A 118 -16.53 4.65 -7.73
C ARG A 118 -17.56 3.92 -6.87
N ALA A 119 -18.32 3.03 -7.51
CA ALA A 119 -19.14 2.06 -6.82
C ALA A 119 -18.22 1.03 -6.14
N SER A 120 -17.59 1.42 -5.02
CA SER A 120 -17.27 0.45 -3.98
C SER A 120 -18.58 0.15 -3.28
N ALA A 121 -19.38 -0.73 -3.89
CA ALA A 121 -20.50 -1.36 -3.22
C ALA A 121 -19.97 -2.00 -1.93
N ARG A 122 -20.41 -1.45 -0.79
CA ARG A 122 -20.32 -2.13 0.49
C ARG A 122 -20.98 -3.49 0.32
N HIS A 123 -20.24 -4.57 0.52
CA HIS A 123 -20.86 -5.86 0.82
C HIS A 123 -21.60 -5.67 2.15
N ALA A 124 -22.89 -5.33 2.05
CA ALA A 124 -23.78 -5.38 3.19
C ALA A 124 -24.03 -6.85 3.50
N ASP A 125 -23.49 -7.30 4.63
CA ASP A 125 -23.86 -8.56 5.27
C ASP A 125 -25.37 -8.64 5.44
N ALA A 126 -26.04 -9.36 4.54
CA ALA A 126 -27.41 -9.79 4.74
C ALA A 126 -27.40 -11.04 5.62
N ARG A 127 -27.44 -10.82 6.94
CA ARG A 127 -27.93 -11.79 7.92
C ARG A 127 -29.30 -12.33 7.47
N ARG A 128 -29.43 -13.66 7.33
CA ARG A 128 -30.56 -14.49 7.82
C ARG A 128 -30.47 -15.91 7.25
N ALA A 129 -29.73 -16.78 7.93
CA ALA A 129 -30.02 -18.22 7.93
C ALA A 129 -30.67 -18.55 9.28
N ARG A 130 -31.83 -19.19 9.19
CA ARG A 130 -32.79 -19.42 10.26
C ARG A 130 -32.29 -20.49 11.23
N LEU A 131 -32.38 -20.20 12.52
CA LEU A 131 -32.50 -21.23 13.56
C LEU A 131 -33.86 -21.91 13.38
N ALA A 132 -33.85 -23.21 13.12
CA ALA A 132 -34.97 -24.10 13.36
C ALA A 132 -34.40 -25.37 14.00
N LEU A 133 -34.31 -25.37 15.34
CA LEU A 133 -34.30 -26.61 16.09
C LEU A 133 -35.77 -27.01 16.31
N LYS A 134 -36.10 -28.24 15.92
CA LYS A 134 -37.13 -29.04 16.56
C LYS A 134 -36.41 -30.15 17.32
#